data_AF-A0A2C5YMW5-F1
#
_entry.id   AF-A0A2C5YMW5-F1
#
_cell.length_a   1.000
_cell.length_b   1.000
_cell.length_c   1.000
_cell.angle_alpha   90.00
_cell.angle_beta   90.00
_cell.angle_gamma   90.00
#
_symmetry.space_group_name_H-M   'P 1'
#
loop_
_entity.id
_entity.type
_entity.pdbx_description
1 polymer ?
#
loop_
_entity_poly.entity_id
_entity_poly.type
_entity_poly.pdbx_seq_one_letter_code
_entity_poly.pdbx_strand_id
1 'polypeptide(L)'
;MALHRIHPLVQDLLSAAWPPDTPAAVIERASCPDQRVIRSQLRHVPDALAHHAARPPGLLVVGRACDALCDAVPEDGRYPWRVEDDGFRDLDDFVDYVRPAFGDDGERQHDEQHNVQHNGALNNPPVGSE
;
A
#
# COMPACT_ATOMS: atom_id res chain seq x y z
N MET A 1 -8.95 1.46 -6.18
CA MET A 1 -8.92 2.09 -4.83
C MET A 1 -8.31 3.49 -4.91
N ALA A 2 -8.41 4.31 -3.86
CA ALA A 2 -8.09 5.75 -3.85
C ALA A 2 -6.78 6.13 -4.58
N LEU A 3 -5.68 5.40 -4.33
CA LEU A 3 -4.38 5.70 -4.95
C LEU A 3 -4.35 5.50 -6.48
N HIS A 4 -5.16 4.58 -7.02
CA HIS A 4 -5.30 4.44 -8.48
C HIS A 4 -5.91 5.70 -9.12
N ARG A 5 -6.68 6.48 -8.36
CA ARG A 5 -7.30 7.73 -8.79
C ARG A 5 -6.68 8.94 -8.07
N ILE A 6 -5.41 8.87 -7.69
CA ILE A 6 -4.80 9.89 -6.85
C ILE A 6 -4.84 11.29 -7.48
N HIS A 7 -4.59 11.40 -8.78
CA HIS A 7 -4.61 12.67 -9.50
C HIS A 7 -5.97 13.38 -9.43
N PRO A 8 -7.08 12.76 -9.89
CA PRO A 8 -8.40 13.39 -9.76
C PRO A 8 -8.84 13.56 -8.30
N LEU A 9 -8.49 12.63 -7.40
CA LEU A 9 -8.83 12.77 -5.98
C LEU A 9 -8.18 14.00 -5.34
N VAL A 10 -6.90 14.24 -5.58
CA VAL A 10 -6.20 15.42 -5.05
C VAL A 10 -6.75 16.70 -5.66
N GLN A 11 -7.05 16.72 -6.96
CA GLN A 11 -7.71 17.85 -7.61
C GLN A 11 -9.08 18.18 -6.99
N ASP A 12 -9.88 17.15 -6.71
CA ASP A 12 -11.19 17.31 -6.05
C ASP A 12 -11.04 17.92 -4.65
N LEU A 13 -10.04 17.47 -3.87
CA LEU A 13 -9.77 18.01 -2.53
C LEU A 13 -9.32 19.48 -2.58
N LEU A 14 -8.40 19.83 -3.48
CA LEU A 14 -7.94 21.21 -3.67
C LEU A 14 -9.08 22.13 -4.13
N SER A 15 -9.95 21.64 -5.02
CA SER A 15 -11.14 22.36 -5.48
C SER A 15 -12.17 22.56 -4.34
N ALA A 16 -12.21 21.63 -3.38
CA ALA A 16 -13.01 21.73 -2.17
C ALA A 16 -12.36 22.61 -1.06
N ALA A 17 -11.41 23.47 -1.43
CA ALA A 17 -10.72 24.42 -0.54
C ALA A 17 -9.89 23.76 0.59
N TRP A 18 -9.43 22.52 0.39
CA TRP A 18 -8.38 21.98 1.25
C TRP A 18 -7.07 22.75 1.04
N PRO A 19 -6.37 23.17 2.11
CA PRO A 19 -5.08 23.85 1.97
C PRO A 19 -4.07 22.96 1.23
N PRO A 20 -3.36 23.47 0.21
CA PRO A 20 -2.43 22.67 -0.60
C PRO A 20 -1.18 22.21 0.17
N ASP A 21 -0.89 22.86 1.28
CA ASP A 21 0.15 22.56 2.27
C ASP A 21 -0.33 21.61 3.37
N THR A 22 -1.58 21.13 3.30
CA THR A 22 -2.08 20.15 4.27
C THR A 22 -1.18 18.93 4.29
N PRO A 23 -0.66 18.52 5.46
CA PRO A 23 0.16 17.33 5.58
C PRO A 23 -0.59 16.09 5.09
N ALA A 24 0.10 15.23 4.36
CA ALA A 24 -0.46 14.00 3.84
C ALA A 24 0.57 12.87 3.90
N ALA A 25 0.08 11.65 4.08
CA ALA A 25 0.90 10.45 4.05
C ALA A 25 0.23 9.40 3.16
N VAL A 26 1.01 8.76 2.30
CA VAL A 26 0.61 7.54 1.62
C VAL A 26 1.31 6.36 2.29
N ILE A 27 0.51 5.41 2.78
CA ILE A 27 1.00 4.23 3.49
C ILE A 27 0.68 3.02 2.60
N GLU A 28 1.70 2.40 2.06
CA GLU A 28 1.61 1.19 1.25
C GLU A 28 1.94 -0.03 2.09
N ARG A 29 1.16 -1.10 1.93
CA ARG A 29 1.31 -2.36 2.66
C ARG A 29 1.46 -2.15 4.17
N ALA A 30 0.50 -1.41 4.75
CA ALA A 30 0.49 -1.10 6.17
C ALA A 30 0.66 -2.36 7.04
N SER A 31 1.47 -2.26 8.10
CA SER A 31 1.81 -3.34 9.03
C SER A 31 2.50 -4.56 8.41
N CYS A 32 3.01 -4.46 7.18
CA CYS A 32 3.78 -5.52 6.52
C CYS A 32 5.30 -5.27 6.69
N PRO A 33 6.13 -6.33 6.59
CA PRO A 33 7.59 -6.19 6.63
C PRO A 33 8.18 -5.30 5.53
N ASP A 34 7.43 -5.07 4.45
CA ASP A 34 7.78 -4.22 3.32
C ASP A 34 6.86 -2.99 3.19
N GLN A 35 6.29 -2.54 4.34
CA GLN A 35 5.57 -1.27 4.44
C GLN A 35 6.43 -0.11 3.95
N ARG A 36 5.80 0.79 3.20
CA ARG A 36 6.39 2.08 2.84
C ARG A 36 5.49 3.23 3.22
N VAL A 37 6.05 4.27 3.84
CA VAL A 37 5.35 5.52 4.13
C VAL A 37 5.98 6.65 3.33
N ILE A 38 5.16 7.32 2.51
CA ILE A 38 5.55 8.51 1.74
C ILE A 38 4.86 9.71 2.39
N ARG A 39 5.61 10.55 3.11
CA ARG A 39 5.10 11.76 3.75
C ARG A 39 5.31 12.96 2.83
N SER A 40 4.27 13.75 2.62
CA SER A 40 4.23 14.84 1.66
C SER A 40 3.26 15.94 2.10
N GLN A 41 3.11 16.97 1.28
CA GLN A 41 2.00 17.91 1.35
C GLN A 41 0.97 17.54 0.28
N LEU A 42 -0.32 17.81 0.53
CA LEU A 42 -1.43 17.38 -0.33
C LEU A 42 -1.18 17.64 -1.83
N ARG A 43 -0.67 18.83 -2.17
CA ARG A 43 -0.38 19.21 -3.57
C ARG A 43 0.67 18.34 -4.26
N HIS A 44 1.60 17.78 -3.51
CA HIS A 44 2.76 17.03 -4.01
C HIS A 44 2.54 15.51 -4.00
N VAL A 45 1.40 15.03 -3.47
CA VAL A 45 1.11 13.59 -3.37
C VAL A 45 1.12 12.88 -4.73
N PRO A 46 0.51 13.42 -5.81
CA PRO A 46 0.53 12.74 -7.12
C PRO A 46 1.95 12.57 -7.68
N ASP A 47 2.78 13.61 -7.57
CA ASP A 47 4.17 13.60 -8.03
C ASP A 47 5.03 12.64 -7.19
N ALA A 48 4.83 12.67 -5.87
CA ALA A 48 5.51 11.76 -4.96
C ALA A 48 5.20 10.30 -5.31
N LEU A 49 3.94 9.96 -5.60
CA LEU A 49 3.57 8.61 -6.01
C LEU A 49 4.06 8.22 -7.39
N ALA A 50 4.07 9.15 -8.36
CA ALA A 50 4.59 8.89 -9.70
C ALA A 50 6.10 8.58 -9.69
N HIS A 51 6.83 9.09 -8.69
CA HIS A 51 8.26 8.85 -8.51
C HIS A 51 8.58 7.42 -8.04
N HIS A 52 7.62 6.73 -7.39
CA HIS A 52 7.82 5.41 -6.80
C HIS A 52 7.00 4.33 -7.50
N ALA A 53 7.54 3.12 -7.60
CA ALA A 53 6.77 1.97 -8.09
C ALA A 53 5.68 1.60 -7.07
N ALA A 54 4.42 1.58 -7.48
CA ALA A 54 3.28 1.31 -6.60
C ALA A 54 3.38 -0.05 -5.89
N ARG A 55 3.05 -0.09 -4.60
CA ARG A 55 2.96 -1.31 -3.78
C ARG A 55 1.55 -1.44 -3.15
N PRO A 56 0.55 -1.95 -3.90
CA PRO A 56 -0.78 -2.13 -3.34
C PRO A 56 -0.80 -3.18 -2.21
N PRO A 57 -1.76 -3.09 -1.26
CA PRO A 57 -2.74 -2.01 -1.09
C PRO A 57 -2.11 -0.74 -0.51
N GLY A 58 -2.72 0.42 -0.75
CA GLY A 58 -2.25 1.66 -0.14
C GLY A 58 -3.37 2.60 0.33
N LEU A 59 -3.06 3.30 1.41
CA LEU A 59 -3.93 4.21 2.16
C LEU A 59 -3.41 5.65 2.02
N LEU A 60 -4.33 6.59 1.75
CA LEU A 60 -4.04 8.02 1.83
C LEU A 60 -4.59 8.56 3.15
N VAL A 61 -3.74 9.21 3.94
CA VAL A 61 -4.09 9.96 5.15
C VAL A 61 -3.82 11.44 4.87
N VAL A 62 -4.78 12.33 5.16
CA VAL A 62 -4.65 13.77 4.94
C VAL A 62 -5.05 14.51 6.22
N GLY A 63 -4.20 15.43 6.67
CA GLY A 63 -4.46 16.29 7.83
C GLY A 63 -3.30 16.32 8.83
N ARG A 64 -3.47 17.14 9.87
CA ARG A 64 -2.46 17.42 10.91
C ARG A 64 -1.91 16.17 11.63
N ALA A 65 -2.68 15.07 11.64
CA ALA A 65 -2.23 13.81 12.22
C ALA A 65 -0.94 13.28 11.57
N CYS A 66 -0.66 13.60 10.30
CA CYS A 66 0.54 13.15 9.60
C CYS A 66 1.85 13.70 10.19
N ASP A 67 1.77 14.81 10.92
CA ASP A 67 2.91 15.50 11.55
C ASP A 67 2.91 15.36 13.08
N ALA A 68 1.97 14.63 13.66
CA ALA A 68 1.80 14.59 15.12
C ALA A 68 3.00 13.96 15.85
N LEU A 69 3.70 13.03 15.18
CA LEU A 69 4.82 12.26 15.74
C LEU A 69 6.07 12.33 14.87
N CYS A 70 6.06 13.14 13.80
CA CYS A 70 7.13 13.18 12.81
C CYS A 70 7.47 14.63 12.50
N ASP A 71 8.74 14.89 12.17
CA ASP A 71 9.14 16.20 11.68
C ASP A 71 8.45 16.53 10.36
N ALA A 72 8.14 17.82 10.18
CA ALA A 72 7.58 18.31 8.93
C ALA A 72 8.49 17.99 7.74
N VAL A 73 7.86 17.76 6.58
CA VAL A 73 8.56 17.58 5.32
C VAL A 73 9.27 18.89 4.95
N PRO A 74 10.59 18.87 4.70
CA PRO A 74 11.35 20.09 4.39
C PRO A 74 10.91 20.65 3.03
N GLU A 75 10.70 21.97 2.98
CA GLU A 75 10.27 22.66 1.75
C GLU A 75 11.41 22.79 0.72
N ASP A 76 12.65 22.89 1.18
CA ASP A 76 13.84 23.18 0.34
C ASP A 76 14.59 21.91 -0.13
N GLY A 77 13.97 20.74 0.01
CA GLY A 77 14.55 19.47 -0.43
C GLY A 77 14.52 19.29 -1.94
N ARG A 78 15.41 18.45 -2.48
CA ARG A 78 15.35 17.99 -3.89
C ARG A 78 14.00 17.39 -4.25
N TYR A 79 13.34 16.79 -3.26
CA TYR A 79 12.00 16.25 -3.35
C TYR A 79 11.19 16.77 -2.17
N PRO A 80 10.01 17.37 -2.38
CA PRO A 80 9.15 17.87 -1.31
C PRO A 80 8.34 16.76 -0.62
N TRP A 81 8.98 15.59 -0.40
CA TRP A 81 8.43 14.45 0.33
C TRP A 81 9.57 13.64 0.99
N ARG A 82 9.24 12.93 2.07
CA ARG A 82 10.12 11.95 2.73
C ARG A 82 9.59 10.53 2.50
N VAL A 83 10.49 9.57 2.43
CA VAL A 83 10.16 8.15 2.26
C VAL A 83 10.76 7.35 3.40
N GLU A 84 9.93 6.57 4.06
CA GLU A 84 10.30 5.56 5.06
C GLU A 84 10.00 4.19 4.44
N ASP A 85 11.03 3.41 4.10
CA ASP A 85 10.91 2.12 3.39
C ASP A 85 11.58 0.96 4.15
N ASP A 86 11.79 1.12 5.46
CA ASP A 86 12.41 0.11 6.32
C ASP A 86 11.42 -0.99 6.77
N GLY A 87 10.16 -0.91 6.34
CA GLY A 87 9.10 -1.82 6.77
C GLY A 87 8.51 -1.46 8.12
N PHE A 88 7.48 -2.20 8.53
CA PHE A 88 6.89 -2.09 9.87
C PHE A 88 7.58 -3.07 10.82
N ARG A 89 8.40 -2.57 11.75
CA ARG A 89 9.18 -3.37 12.72
C ARG A 89 8.97 -2.98 14.18
N ASP A 90 8.23 -1.91 14.45
CA ASP A 90 8.08 -1.32 15.78
C ASP A 90 7.41 -2.25 16.81
N LEU A 91 6.79 -3.34 16.34
CA LEU A 91 6.14 -4.34 17.18
C LEU A 91 6.85 -5.69 17.18
N ASP A 92 7.99 -5.85 16.50
CA ASP A 92 8.69 -7.15 16.44
C ASP A 92 9.06 -7.63 17.86
N ASP A 93 9.62 -6.74 18.68
CA ASP A 93 9.94 -7.03 20.10
C ASP A 93 8.69 -7.36 20.92
N PHE A 94 7.58 -6.67 20.65
CA PHE A 94 6.31 -6.94 21.34
C PHE A 94 5.73 -8.30 20.94
N VAL A 95 5.77 -8.63 19.65
CA VAL A 95 5.33 -9.91 19.11
C VAL A 95 6.18 -11.04 19.70
N ASP A 96 7.50 -10.88 19.73
CA ASP A 96 8.42 -11.85 20.36
C ASP A 96 8.16 -12.00 21.85
N TYR A 97 7.85 -10.91 22.55
CA TYR A 97 7.50 -10.93 23.97
C TYR A 97 6.20 -11.69 24.25
N VAL A 98 5.16 -11.52 23.42
CA VAL A 98 3.85 -12.18 23.64
C VAL A 98 3.73 -13.55 22.95
N ARG A 99 4.64 -13.89 22.04
CA ARG A 99 4.67 -15.18 21.30
C ARG A 99 4.50 -16.40 22.20
N PRO A 100 5.20 -16.51 23.36
CA PRO A 100 5.05 -17.66 24.26
C PRO A 100 3.66 -17.79 24.88
N ALA A 101 2.90 -16.68 24.96
CA ALA A 101 1.58 -16.65 25.59
C ALA A 101 0.43 -17.01 24.62
N PHE A 102 0.60 -16.75 23.32
CA PHE A 102 -0.45 -16.95 22.31
C PHE A 102 -0.18 -18.12 21.35
N GLY A 103 1.02 -18.68 21.32
CA GLY A 103 1.39 -19.76 20.41
C GLY A 103 1.72 -19.25 19.00
N ASP A 104 2.34 -20.11 18.20
CA ASP A 104 2.78 -19.79 16.83
C ASP A 104 1.67 -20.18 15.85
N ASP A 105 0.73 -19.28 15.54
CA ASP A 105 -0.33 -19.51 14.53
C ASP A 105 0.22 -19.47 13.07
N GLY A 106 1.52 -19.76 12.90
CA GLY A 106 2.35 -19.33 11.77
C GLY A 106 2.66 -20.34 10.68
N GLU A 107 2.11 -21.55 10.68
CA GLU A 107 2.16 -22.44 9.50
C GLU A 107 0.76 -22.87 9.08
N ARG A 108 0.00 -21.93 8.49
CA ARG A 108 -1.01 -22.34 7.50
C ARG A 108 -0.27 -22.82 6.26
N GLN A 109 0.11 -24.10 6.25
CA GLN A 109 0.44 -24.82 5.02
C GLN A 109 -0.79 -24.70 4.12
N HIS A 110 -0.70 -23.89 3.07
CA HIS A 110 -1.65 -23.97 1.97
C HIS A 110 -1.45 -25.33 1.32
N ASP A 111 -2.32 -26.29 1.68
CA ASP A 111 -2.45 -27.54 0.94
C ASP A 111 -2.84 -27.21 -0.52
N GLU A 112 -1.86 -27.27 -1.43
CA GLU A 112 -2.04 -27.26 -2.89
C GLU A 112 -2.69 -28.56 -3.42
N GLN A 113 -3.33 -29.34 -2.56
CA GLN A 113 -3.99 -30.58 -2.94
C GLN A 113 -5.50 -30.37 -3.09
N HIS A 114 -5.93 -29.79 -4.22
CA HIS A 114 -7.19 -30.12 -4.91
C HIS A 114 -7.40 -29.20 -6.12
N ASN A 115 -6.63 -29.42 -7.19
CA ASN A 115 -7.13 -29.13 -8.53
C ASN A 115 -6.55 -30.11 -9.55
N VAL A 116 -6.72 -31.40 -9.27
CA VAL A 116 -6.65 -32.46 -10.29
C VAL A 116 -8.05 -33.05 -10.36
N GLN A 117 -8.53 -33.27 -11.59
CA GLN A 117 -9.88 -33.74 -11.97
C GLN A 117 -11.03 -32.72 -11.95
N HIS A 118 -11.05 -31.80 -12.93
CA HIS A 118 -12.26 -31.59 -13.75
C HIS A 118 -11.89 -31.00 -15.13
N ASN A 119 -11.27 -31.82 -15.98
CA ASN A 119 -11.29 -31.61 -17.42
C ASN A 119 -11.63 -32.95 -18.09
N GLY A 120 -12.91 -33.31 -18.00
CA GLY A 120 -13.50 -34.43 -18.69
C GLY A 120 -14.68 -33.95 -19.52
N ALA A 121 -14.59 -34.21 -20.83
CA ALA A 121 -15.65 -34.19 -21.83
C ALA A 121 -16.15 -32.83 -22.35
N LEU A 122 -15.48 -32.33 -23.41
CA LEU A 122 -16.19 -31.89 -24.62
C LEU A 122 -15.41 -32.37 -25.85
N ASN A 123 -15.83 -33.52 -26.39
CA ASN A 123 -15.44 -34.00 -27.71
C ASN A 123 -15.95 -33.02 -28.77
N ASN A 124 -15.06 -32.43 -29.56
CA ASN A 124 -15.42 -31.88 -30.87
C ASN A 124 -15.01 -32.91 -31.94
N PRO A 125 -15.91 -33.29 -32.88
CA PRO A 125 -15.53 -34.16 -33.99
C PRO A 125 -14.62 -33.43 -34.99
N PRO A 126 -13.75 -34.14 -35.72
CA PRO A 126 -12.82 -33.54 -36.66
C PRO A 126 -13.56 -33.03 -37.90
N VAL A 127 -13.32 -31.77 -38.27
CA VAL A 127 -13.65 -31.24 -39.60
C VAL A 127 -12.61 -31.80 -40.56
N GLY A 128 -13.00 -32.83 -41.31
CA GLY A 128 -12.26 -33.41 -42.42
C GLY A 128 -13.00 -33.16 -43.73
N SER A 129 -12.24 -32.64 -44.69
CA SER A 129 -12.57 -32.29 -46.08
C SER A 129 -13.04 -33.46 -46.95
N GLU A 130 -14.13 -33.26 -47.69
CA GLU A 130 -14.35 -33.56 -49.13
C GLU A 130 -15.58 -32.81 -49.65
#